data_AF-A0AAV4LAW7-F1
#
_entry.id   AF-A0AAV4LAW7-F1
#
_cell.length_a   1.000
_cell.length_b   1.000
_cell.length_c   1.000
_cell.angle_alpha   90.00
_cell.angle_beta   90.00
_cell.angle_gamma   90.00
#
_symmetry.space_group_name_H-M   'P 1'
#
loop_
_entity.id
_entity.type
_entity.pdbx_description
1 polymer ?
#
loop_
_entity_poly.entity_id
_entity_poly.type
_entity_poly.pdbx_seq_one_letter_code
_entity_poly.pdbx_strand_id
1 'polypeptide(L)' 'MFQCPACGELMEILTNYHCMSRHSITKKELIEKYGTPKYVSPLMSREVQNWIRESTIITRLDFDVAQAAVRSQLKRG' A
#
# COMPACT_ATOMS: atom_id res chain seq x y z
N MET A 1 5.74 -4.48 1.01
CA MET A 1 7.05 -4.77 0.37
C MET A 1 8.04 -5.16 1.45
N PHE A 2 9.09 -5.89 1.14
CA PHE A 2 10.21 -6.15 2.04
C PHE A 2 11.41 -5.33 1.62
N GLN A 3 12.20 -4.89 2.60
CA GLN A 3 13.48 -4.25 2.36
C GLN A 3 14.60 -5.26 2.62
N CYS A 4 15.51 -5.43 1.66
CA CYS A 4 16.72 -6.21 1.88
C CYS A 4 17.61 -5.52 2.94
N PRO A 5 18.00 -6.21 4.02
CA PRO A 5 18.76 -5.59 5.09
C PRO A 5 20.23 -5.32 4.73
N ALA A 6 20.75 -5.93 3.65
CA ALA A 6 22.12 -5.71 3.20
C ALA A 6 22.27 -4.48 2.27
N CYS A 7 21.34 -4.29 1.32
CA CYS A 7 21.44 -3.22 0.32
C CYS A 7 20.27 -2.23 0.29
N GLY A 8 19.22 -2.45 1.07
CA GLY A 8 18.05 -1.56 1.11
C GLY A 8 17.10 -1.70 -0.08
N GLU A 9 17.34 -2.61 -1.03
CA GLU A 9 16.46 -2.84 -2.19
C GLU A 9 15.07 -3.30 -1.75
N LEU A 10 14.03 -2.72 -2.37
CA LEU A 10 12.63 -3.03 -2.11
C LEU A 10 12.15 -4.15 -3.03
N MET A 11 11.51 -5.17 -2.47
CA MET A 11 11.04 -6.35 -3.21
C MET A 11 9.77 -6.92 -2.60
N GLU A 12 8.99 -7.67 -3.38
CA GLU A 12 7.77 -8.32 -2.88
C GLU A 12 8.09 -9.44 -1.87
N ILE A 13 9.21 -10.12 -2.06
CA ILE A 13 9.72 -11.15 -1.16
C ILE A 13 11.25 -11.22 -1.27
N LEU A 14 11.94 -11.44 -0.14
CA LEU A 14 13.38 -11.72 -0.14
C LEU A 14 13.63 -13.15 -0.62
N THR A 15 14.28 -13.30 -1.77
CA THR A 15 14.58 -14.60 -2.42
C THR A 15 16.06 -14.98 -2.29
N ASN A 16 16.35 -16.29 -2.34
CA ASN A 16 17.73 -16.78 -2.45
C ASN A 16 18.42 -16.25 -3.71
N TYR A 17 17.70 -16.12 -4.82
CA TYR A 17 18.23 -15.60 -6.07
C TYR A 17 18.79 -14.17 -5.91
N HIS A 18 18.03 -13.27 -5.27
CA HIS A 18 18.53 -11.92 -4.98
C HIS A 18 19.80 -11.98 -4.13
N CYS A 19 19.79 -12.77 -3.06
CA CYS A 19 20.92 -12.85 -2.13
C CYS A 19 22.20 -13.35 -2.82
N MET A 20 22.08 -14.38 -3.66
CA MET A 20 23.22 -14.97 -4.37
C MET A 20 23.73 -14.06 -5.50
N SER A 21 22.83 -13.44 -6.26
CA SER A 21 23.21 -12.58 -7.39
C SER A 21 23.79 -11.23 -6.98
N ARG A 22 23.31 -10.64 -5.87
CA ARG A 22 23.74 -9.31 -5.40
C ARG A 22 24.84 -9.37 -4.34
N HIS A 23 24.81 -10.38 -3.48
CA HIS A 23 25.65 -10.46 -2.27
C HIS A 23 26.51 -11.72 -2.20
N SER A 24 26.39 -12.63 -3.17
CA SER A 24 27.13 -13.91 -3.21
C SER A 24 26.96 -14.77 -1.96
N ILE A 25 25.82 -14.64 -1.27
CA ILE A 25 25.47 -15.41 -0.07
C ILE A 25 24.04 -15.96 -0.18
N THR A 26 23.74 -17.00 0.58
CA THR A 26 22.38 -17.54 0.70
C THR A 26 21.49 -16.61 1.54
N LYS A 27 20.16 -16.75 1.40
CA LYS A 27 19.20 -16.02 2.24
C LYS A 27 19.40 -16.30 3.73
N LYS A 28 19.79 -17.53 4.09
CA LYS A 28 20.03 -17.92 5.48
C LYS A 28 21.21 -17.13 6.07
N GLU A 29 22.34 -17.13 5.38
CA GLU A 29 23.53 -16.38 5.79
C GLU A 29 23.27 -14.87 5.84
N LEU A 30 22.48 -14.35 4.90
CA LEU A 30 22.08 -12.94 4.90
C LEU A 30 21.25 -12.59 6.14
N ILE A 31 20.31 -13.45 6.53
CA ILE A 31 19.49 -13.26 7.75
C ILE A 31 20.33 -13.36 9.02
N GLU A 32 21.27 -14.31 9.08
CA GLU A 32 22.18 -14.44 10.23
C GLU A 32 23.11 -13.22 10.38
N LYS A 33 23.56 -12.64 9.26
CA LYS A 33 24.51 -11.51 9.27
C LYS A 33 23.85 -10.13 9.44
N TYR A 34 22.70 -9.90 8.81
CA TYR A 34 22.05 -8.59 8.75
C TYR A 34 20.66 -8.54 9.41
N GLY A 35 20.16 -9.68 9.89
CA GLY A 35 18.83 -9.81 10.47
C GLY A 35 17.73 -10.07 9.44
N THR A 36 16.50 -10.16 9.93
CA THR A 36 15.33 -10.46 9.08
C THR A 36 14.93 -9.25 8.24
N PRO A 37 14.53 -9.44 6.96
CA PRO A 37 14.01 -8.36 6.14
C PRO A 37 12.75 -7.77 6.77
N LYS A 38 12.73 -6.44 6.91
CA LYS A 38 11.59 -5.73 7.50
C LYS A 38 10.51 -5.52 6.43
N TYR A 39 9.26 -5.79 6.81
CA TYR A 39 8.12 -5.39 6.00
C TYR A 39 8.03 -3.87 6.02
N VAL A 40 8.16 -3.27 4.85
CA VAL A 40 7.93 -1.86 4.58
C VAL A 40 6.65 -1.77 3.75
N SER A 41 5.59 -1.26 4.37
CA SER A 41 4.50 -0.67 3.61
C SER A 41 5.08 0.50 2.82
N PRO A 42 4.68 0.74 1.56
CA PRO A 42 4.85 2.06 0.98
C PRO A 42 4.36 3.07 2.00
N LEU A 43 5.21 4.03 2.38
CA LEU A 43 4.78 5.17 3.16
C LEU A 43 3.79 5.90 2.25
N MET A 44 2.49 5.65 2.43
CA MET A 44 1.48 6.51 1.81
C MET A 44 1.78 7.92 2.29
N SER A 45 1.96 8.84 1.36
CA SER A 45 2.25 10.22 1.73
C SER A 45 1.13 10.74 2.62
N ARG A 46 1.45 11.70 3.50
CA ARG A 46 0.42 12.32 4.34
C ARG A 46 -0.68 12.93 3.49
N GLU A 47 -0.38 13.44 2.29
CA GLU A 47 -1.42 13.92 1.37
C GLU A 47 -2.38 12.81 0.97
N VAL A 48 -1.87 11.62 0.59
CA VAL A 48 -2.72 10.49 0.21
C VAL A 48 -3.55 9.99 1.40
N GLN A 49 -2.97 9.95 2.60
CA GLN A 49 -3.70 9.56 3.81
C GLN A 49 -4.81 10.55 4.16
N ASN A 50 -4.52 11.86 4.06
CA ASN A 50 -5.51 12.90 4.28
C ASN A 50 -6.59 12.87 3.21
N TRP A 51 -6.22 12.69 1.94
CA TRP A 51 -7.16 12.54 0.84
C TRP A 51 -8.11 11.36 1.06
N ILE A 52 -7.62 10.18 1.47
CA ILE A 52 -8.47 9.03 1.79
C ILE A 52 -9.42 9.36 2.96
N ARG A 53 -8.92 10.03 4.00
CA ARG A 53 -9.71 10.41 5.18
C ARG A 53 -10.79 11.45 4.85
N GLU A 54 -10.47 12.41 3.99
CA GLU A 54 -11.35 13.49 3.55
C GLU A 54 -12.28 13.05 2.41
N SER A 55 -11.91 12.01 1.66
CA SER A 55 -12.77 11.41 0.66
C SER A 55 -13.93 10.72 1.38
N THR A 56 -15.09 11.36 1.36
CA THR A 56 -16.36 10.69 1.68
C THR A 56 -16.54 9.56 0.68
N ILE A 57 -16.24 8.33 1.09
CA ILE A 57 -16.65 7.13 0.37
C ILE A 57 -18.17 7.05 0.52
N ILE A 58 -18.88 7.62 -0.44
CA ILE A 58 -20.32 7.40 -0.55
C ILE A 58 -20.53 6.01 -1.15
N THR A 59 -21.39 5.20 -0.51
CA THR A 59 -21.78 3.94 -1.12
C THR A 59 -22.61 4.22 -2.36
N ARG A 60 -22.70 3.24 -3.28
CA ARG A 60 -23.57 3.38 -4.47
C ARG A 60 -25.02 3.66 -4.07
N LEU A 61 -25.48 3.06 -2.97
CA LEU A 61 -26.81 3.28 -2.43
C LEU A 61 -27.01 4.74 -2.00
N ASP A 62 -26.04 5.30 -1.25
CA ASP A 62 -26.11 6.71 -0.81
C ASP A 62 -26.11 7.68 -2.00
N PHE A 63 -25.34 7.37 -3.06
CA PHE A 63 -25.34 8.13 -4.30
C PHE A 63 -26.71 8.10 -4.99
N ASP A 64 -27.30 6.91 -5.15
CA ASP A 64 -28.60 6.74 -5.81
C ASP A 64 -29.72 7.44 -5.03
N VAL A 65 -29.69 7.37 -3.69
CA VAL A 65 -30.65 8.06 -2.80
C VAL A 65 -30.51 9.58 -2.92
N ALA A 66 -29.29 10.11 -2.88
CA ALA A 66 -29.04 11.54 -3.05
C ALA A 66 -29.51 12.04 -4.43
N GLN A 67 -29.25 11.27 -5.50
CA GLN A 67 -29.68 11.62 -6.86
C GLN A 67 -31.21 11.60 -7.00
N ALA A 68 -31.90 10.65 -6.37
CA ALA A 68 -33.36 10.60 -6.35
C ALA A 68 -33.98 11.78 -5.58
N ALA A 69 -33.37 12.17 -4.47
CA ALA A 69 -33.81 13.31 -3.67
C ALA A 69 -33.75 14.63 -4.47
N VAL A 70 -32.64 14.89 -5.18
CA VAL A 70 -32.49 16.08 -6.05
C VAL A 70 -33.56 16.12 -7.15
N ARG A 71 -33.81 14.99 -7.82
CA ARG A 71 -34.86 14.90 -8.86
C ARG A 71 -36.26 15.18 -8.30
N SER A 72 -36.52 14.77 -7.07
CA SER A 72 -37.82 15.01 -6.41
C SER A 72 -38.02 16.47 -6.02
N GLN A 73 -36.97 17.18 -5.63
CA GLN A 73 -37.01 18.61 -5.29
C GLN A 73 -37.24 19.49 -6.52
N LEU A 74 -36.62 19.15 -7.67
CA LEU A 74 -36.82 19.88 -8.93
C LEU A 74 -38.24 19.75 -9.50
N LYS A 75 -38.98 18.69 -9.16
CA LYS A 75 -40.38 18.51 -9.60
C LYS A 75 -41.41 19.26 -8.77
N ARG A 76 -40.99 19.84 -7.63
CA ARG A 76 -41.87 20.59 -6.72
C ARG A 76 -41.69 22.11 -6.82
N GLY A 77 -40.86 22.59 -7.74
CA GLY A 77 -40.66 24.00 -8.06
C GLY A 77 -41.37 24.42 -9.34
#